data_AF-A0AB37KD85-F1
#
_entry.id   AF-A0AB37KD85-F1
#
_cell.length_a   1.000
_cell.length_b   1.000
_cell.length_c   1.000
_cell.angle_alpha   90.00
_cell.angle_beta   90.00
_cell.angle_gamma   90.00
#
_symmetry.space_group_name_H-M   'P 1'
#
loop_
_entity.id
_entity.type
_entity.pdbx_description
1 polymer ?
#
loop_
_entity_poly.entity_id
_entity_poly.type
_entity_poly.pdbx_seq_one_letter_code
_entity_poly.pdbx_strand_id
1 'polypeptide(L)'
;MKTTDFLQKAKKYIIYANILPKGQHRLYTTPLMIQYTVNTMRFVLMSRITYDEQEMILYDYGGKEPYITIDYSEIKKVGVFATARIVNTGHLPGQQFHVVLRIICDQGDFEIETCDEDHALQILHYIHSRDIPIVDPYKIVKIMMMTKDENHGFYNYMIKHFTEMAKTYGLENPTIDITRKARKFNKQE
;
A
#
# COMPACT_ATOMS: atom_id res chain seq x y z
N MET A 1 -19.35 8.89 -22.05
CA MET A 1 -18.05 8.24 -21.75
C MET A 1 -18.34 7.13 -20.77
N LYS A 2 -18.00 5.87 -21.07
CA LYS A 2 -18.24 4.77 -20.12
C LYS A 2 -17.28 4.93 -18.94
N THR A 3 -17.67 4.49 -17.74
CA THR A 3 -16.82 4.55 -16.53
C THR A 3 -15.46 3.89 -16.74
N THR A 4 -15.42 2.85 -17.57
CA THR A 4 -14.20 2.16 -18.05
C THR A 4 -13.26 3.08 -18.82
N ASP A 5 -13.79 3.98 -19.66
CA ASP A 5 -12.98 4.91 -20.47
C ASP A 5 -12.47 6.08 -19.61
N PHE A 6 -13.20 6.47 -18.56
CA PHE A 6 -12.76 7.45 -17.58
C PHE A 6 -11.59 6.91 -16.76
N LEU A 7 -11.70 5.66 -16.29
CA LEU A 7 -10.64 4.98 -15.55
C LEU A 7 -9.39 4.80 -16.42
N GLN A 8 -9.52 4.40 -17.69
CA GLN A 8 -8.39 4.36 -18.64
C GLN A 8 -7.74 5.74 -18.89
N LYS A 9 -8.51 6.84 -18.82
CA LYS A 9 -7.97 8.21 -18.95
C LYS A 9 -7.35 8.74 -17.66
N ALA A 10 -7.81 8.27 -16.50
CA ALA A 10 -7.18 8.55 -15.21
C ALA A 10 -5.92 7.68 -15.10
N LYS A 11 -4.83 8.13 -15.74
CA LYS A 11 -3.57 7.39 -15.96
C LYS A 11 -2.86 6.83 -14.71
N LYS A 12 -3.40 7.03 -13.50
CA LYS A 12 -2.83 6.57 -12.24
C LYS A 12 -3.89 5.79 -11.45
N TYR A 13 -3.67 4.50 -11.28
CA TYR A 13 -4.52 3.63 -10.46
C TYR A 13 -3.88 3.46 -9.09
N ILE A 14 -4.57 3.88 -8.02
CA ILE A 14 -4.17 3.59 -6.65
C ILE A 14 -4.88 2.31 -6.21
N ILE A 15 -4.12 1.29 -5.88
CA ILE A 15 -4.58 -0.06 -5.57
C ILE A 15 -4.17 -0.38 -4.15
N TYR A 16 -5.14 -0.49 -3.26
CA TYR A 16 -4.91 -0.99 -1.92
C TYR A 16 -4.93 -2.52 -1.95
N ALA A 17 -3.80 -3.18 -1.65
CA ALA A 17 -3.57 -4.56 -2.06
C ALA A 17 -3.10 -5.48 -0.94
N ASN A 18 -3.64 -6.71 -0.95
CA ASN A 18 -3.02 -7.87 -0.29
C ASN A 18 -2.19 -8.62 -1.32
N ILE A 19 -0.91 -8.85 -1.03
CA ILE A 19 0.05 -9.42 -1.97
C ILE A 19 0.46 -10.81 -1.50
N LEU A 20 0.36 -11.80 -2.38
CA LEU A 20 0.60 -13.21 -2.05
C LEU A 20 1.38 -13.94 -3.16
N PRO A 21 2.25 -14.90 -2.86
CA PRO A 21 2.84 -15.74 -3.88
C PRO A 21 1.76 -16.55 -4.63
N LYS A 22 1.94 -16.78 -5.95
CA LYS A 22 1.06 -17.67 -6.72
C LYS A 22 0.99 -19.06 -6.07
N GLY A 23 -0.20 -19.65 -6.11
CA GLY A 23 -0.47 -20.96 -5.50
C GLY A 23 -0.62 -20.93 -3.97
N GLN A 24 -0.39 -19.80 -3.30
CA GLN A 24 -0.68 -19.65 -1.88
C GLN A 24 -2.08 -19.05 -1.66
N HIS A 25 -2.87 -19.73 -0.84
CA HIS A 25 -4.08 -19.16 -0.26
C HIS A 25 -3.78 -18.79 1.19
N ARG A 26 -3.47 -17.52 1.47
CA ARG A 26 -3.58 -17.02 2.84
C ARG A 26 -5.03 -16.59 3.10
N LEU A 27 -5.67 -17.28 4.03
CA LEU A 27 -6.65 -16.64 4.91
C LEU A 27 -5.81 -15.81 5.88
N TYR A 28 -5.77 -14.49 5.72
CA TYR A 28 -5.09 -13.64 6.69
C TYR A 28 -5.78 -13.74 8.05
N THR A 29 -5.17 -14.47 8.97
CA THR A 29 -5.37 -14.32 10.41
C THR A 29 -4.06 -13.84 11.02
N THR A 30 -3.79 -12.53 10.91
CA THR A 30 -2.80 -11.91 11.81
C THR A 30 -3.33 -12.00 13.24
N PRO A 31 -2.54 -12.45 14.24
CA PRO A 31 -3.04 -12.73 15.60
C PRO A 31 -3.61 -11.51 16.36
N LEU A 32 -3.40 -10.28 15.87
CA LEU A 32 -4.04 -9.07 16.42
C LEU A 32 -5.29 -8.59 15.66
N MET A 33 -5.58 -9.16 14.49
CA MET A 33 -6.72 -8.77 13.65
C MET A 33 -8.01 -9.50 13.99
N ILE A 34 -7.95 -10.60 14.76
CA ILE A 34 -9.14 -11.34 15.20
C ILE A 34 -9.91 -10.59 16.30
N GLN A 35 -9.29 -9.62 17.00
CA GLN A 35 -9.97 -8.86 18.06
C GLN A 35 -10.57 -7.52 17.62
N TYR A 36 -10.37 -7.09 16.36
CA TYR A 36 -11.01 -5.90 15.80
C TYR A 36 -11.98 -6.28 14.68
N THR A 37 -13.09 -6.89 15.07
CA THR A 37 -14.26 -7.31 14.29
C THR A 37 -14.98 -6.16 13.53
N VAL A 38 -14.34 -4.99 13.41
CA VAL A 38 -14.79 -3.79 12.67
C VAL A 38 -13.88 -3.51 11.45
N ASN A 39 -12.72 -4.16 11.33
CA ASN A 39 -11.84 -4.11 10.14
C ASN A 39 -12.33 -4.99 8.98
N THR A 40 -13.45 -5.69 9.15
CA THR A 40 -14.01 -6.66 8.20
C THR A 40 -14.49 -6.03 6.89
N MET A 41 -14.74 -4.72 6.81
CA MET A 41 -15.04 -4.06 5.52
C MET A 41 -13.79 -3.65 4.72
N ARG A 42 -12.63 -3.43 5.36
CA ARG A 42 -11.41 -3.04 4.63
C ARG A 42 -10.79 -4.20 3.87
N PHE A 43 -10.88 -5.42 4.38
CA PHE A 43 -10.49 -6.62 3.64
C PHE A 43 -11.36 -6.89 2.42
N VAL A 44 -12.63 -6.50 2.47
CA VAL A 44 -13.54 -6.57 1.32
C VAL A 44 -13.13 -5.55 0.25
N LEU A 45 -12.42 -4.47 0.64
CA LEU A 45 -11.97 -3.38 -0.23
C LEU A 45 -10.57 -3.54 -0.85
N MET A 46 -9.84 -4.61 -0.51
CA MET A 46 -8.48 -4.82 -1.00
C MET A 46 -8.46 -5.66 -2.26
N SER A 47 -7.78 -5.19 -3.29
CA SER A 47 -7.46 -6.01 -4.45
C SER A 47 -6.48 -7.10 -4.03
N ARG A 48 -6.67 -8.31 -4.56
CA ARG A 48 -5.67 -9.37 -4.44
C ARG A 48 -4.62 -9.16 -5.53
N ILE A 49 -3.36 -9.27 -5.17
CA ILE A 49 -2.25 -9.41 -6.11
C ILE A 49 -1.59 -10.74 -5.84
N THR A 50 -1.48 -11.58 -6.87
CA THR A 50 -0.59 -12.73 -6.82
C THR A 50 0.67 -12.45 -7.61
N TYR A 51 1.79 -13.03 -7.20
CA TYR A 51 3.06 -12.83 -7.89
C TYR A 51 3.92 -14.09 -7.90
N ASP A 52 4.78 -14.18 -8.89
CA ASP A 52 5.89 -15.13 -8.92
C ASP A 52 7.17 -14.42 -9.40
N GLU A 53 8.15 -15.20 -9.84
CA GLU A 53 9.43 -14.69 -10.33
C GLU A 53 9.32 -13.91 -11.64
N GLN A 54 8.22 -14.06 -12.40
CA GLN A 54 8.07 -13.53 -13.77
C GLN A 54 7.07 -12.38 -13.86
N GLU A 55 5.97 -12.48 -13.14
CA GLU A 55 4.87 -11.54 -13.28
C GLU A 55 4.11 -11.34 -11.97
N MET A 56 3.32 -10.26 -11.95
CA MET A 56 2.28 -10.05 -10.96
C MET A 56 0.91 -9.96 -11.64
N ILE A 57 -0.08 -10.57 -11.00
CA ILE A 57 -1.47 -10.60 -11.46
C ILE A 57 -2.31 -9.85 -10.44
N LEU A 58 -2.93 -8.77 -10.88
CA LEU A 58 -3.86 -7.98 -10.11
C LEU A 58 -5.27 -8.49 -10.41
N TYR A 59 -6.01 -8.85 -9.39
CA TYR A 59 -7.38 -9.34 -9.53
C TYR A 59 -8.39 -8.21 -9.32
N ASP A 60 -9.57 -8.43 -9.89
CA ASP A 60 -10.73 -7.58 -9.67
C ASP A 60 -11.12 -7.50 -8.20
N TYR A 61 -12.00 -6.54 -7.92
CA TYR A 61 -12.59 -6.35 -6.61
C TYR A 61 -13.51 -7.54 -6.30
N GLY A 62 -13.03 -8.48 -5.47
CA GLY A 62 -13.68 -9.76 -5.21
C GLY A 62 -12.76 -10.96 -5.47
N GLY A 63 -11.63 -10.75 -6.15
CA GLY A 63 -10.58 -11.74 -6.34
C GLY A 63 -10.99 -12.93 -7.19
N LYS A 64 -11.98 -12.76 -8.07
CA LYS A 64 -12.57 -13.84 -8.87
C LYS A 64 -11.90 -13.95 -10.23
N GLU A 65 -11.65 -12.82 -10.88
CA GLU A 65 -11.07 -12.77 -12.23
C GLU A 65 -9.82 -11.89 -12.25
N PRO A 66 -8.77 -12.28 -13.00
CA PRO A 66 -7.64 -11.41 -13.27
C PRO A 66 -8.12 -10.12 -13.96
N TYR A 67 -7.76 -8.98 -13.38
CA TYR A 67 -8.02 -7.67 -13.98
C TYR A 67 -6.88 -7.26 -14.91
N ILE A 68 -5.64 -7.44 -14.48
CA ILE A 68 -4.45 -7.09 -15.24
C ILE A 68 -3.28 -7.99 -14.83
N THR A 69 -2.50 -8.43 -15.81
CA THR A 69 -1.24 -9.15 -15.60
C THR A 69 -0.09 -8.27 -16.06
N ILE A 70 0.85 -8.01 -15.17
CA ILE A 70 2.05 -7.22 -15.44
C ILE A 70 3.23 -8.19 -15.45
N ASP A 71 3.70 -8.52 -16.65
CA ASP A 71 5.00 -9.18 -16.83
C ASP A 71 6.11 -8.21 -16.41
N TYR A 72 7.06 -8.67 -15.61
CA TYR A 72 8.12 -7.78 -15.13
C TYR A 72 8.98 -7.23 -16.26
N SER A 73 9.12 -7.94 -17.38
CA SER A 73 9.84 -7.44 -18.57
C SER A 73 9.18 -6.23 -19.23
N GLU A 74 7.90 -5.97 -18.98
CA GLU A 74 7.17 -4.79 -19.48
C GLU A 74 7.33 -3.56 -18.55
N ILE A 75 7.95 -3.74 -17.37
CA ILE A 75 8.14 -2.66 -16.40
C ILE A 75 9.34 -1.81 -16.82
N LYS A 76 9.11 -0.50 -16.96
CA LYS A 76 10.13 0.48 -17.32
C LYS A 76 10.87 1.02 -16.10
N LYS A 77 10.17 1.16 -14.97
CA LYS A 77 10.72 1.60 -13.68
C LYS A 77 9.75 1.33 -12.55
N VAL A 78 10.30 1.22 -11.34
CA VAL A 78 9.54 1.18 -10.09
C VAL A 78 9.98 2.29 -9.16
N GLY A 79 9.03 3.01 -8.57
CA GLY A 79 9.27 3.89 -7.42
C GLY A 79 8.87 3.20 -6.12
N VAL A 80 9.68 3.35 -5.08
CA VAL A 80 9.36 2.81 -3.74
C VAL A 80 9.17 3.97 -2.77
N PHE A 81 8.01 4.00 -2.12
CA PHE A 81 7.63 5.05 -1.18
C PHE A 81 6.95 4.44 0.04
N ALA A 82 6.59 5.31 0.98
CA ALA A 82 5.74 4.96 2.10
C ALA A 82 4.57 5.95 2.18
N THR A 83 3.41 5.48 2.62
CA THR A 83 2.25 6.33 2.88
C THR A 83 1.70 6.07 4.27
N ALA A 84 1.25 7.13 4.93
CA ALA A 84 0.58 7.08 6.23
C ALA A 84 -0.93 7.22 6.00
N ARG A 85 -1.69 6.20 6.39
CA ARG A 85 -3.15 6.21 6.37
C ARG A 85 -3.68 6.37 7.78
N ILE A 86 -4.61 7.31 7.95
CA ILE A 86 -5.35 7.45 9.19
C ILE A 86 -6.37 6.32 9.28
N VAL A 87 -6.41 5.63 10.41
CA VAL A 87 -7.35 4.55 10.68
C VAL A 87 -8.16 4.91 11.91
N ASN A 88 -9.48 4.87 11.78
CA ASN A 88 -10.39 5.05 12.91
C ASN A 88 -11.01 3.69 13.25
N THR A 89 -10.53 3.06 14.33
CA THR A 89 -11.07 1.79 14.84
C THR A 89 -12.16 1.99 15.91
N GLY A 90 -12.82 3.16 15.89
CA GLY A 90 -13.97 3.47 16.74
C GLY A 90 -13.61 4.04 18.12
N HIS A 91 -12.50 3.61 18.73
CA HIS A 91 -12.11 4.07 20.07
C HIS A 91 -10.77 4.80 20.15
N LEU A 92 -9.86 4.61 19.18
CA LEU A 92 -8.61 5.36 19.08
C LEU A 92 -8.28 5.63 17.60
N PRO A 93 -8.03 6.88 17.19
CA PRO A 93 -7.42 7.15 15.90
C PRO A 93 -5.97 6.63 15.92
N GLY A 94 -5.61 5.84 14.92
CA GLY A 94 -4.26 5.31 14.70
C GLY A 94 -3.71 5.72 13.34
N GLN A 95 -2.40 5.62 13.19
CA GLN A 95 -1.72 5.73 11.90
C GLN A 95 -1.29 4.34 11.44
N GLN A 96 -1.54 4.02 10.17
CA GLN A 96 -1.07 2.80 9.52
C GLN A 96 -0.12 3.19 8.39
N PHE A 97 1.09 2.65 8.43
CA PHE A 97 2.06 2.85 7.35
C PHE A 97 1.99 1.72 6.35
N HIS A 98 2.06 2.08 5.07
CA HIS A 98 2.04 1.15 3.94
C HIS A 98 3.28 1.39 3.09
N VAL A 99 3.81 0.32 2.53
CA VAL A 99 4.77 0.38 1.43
C VAL A 99 3.98 0.71 0.16
N VAL A 100 4.52 1.62 -0.65
CA VAL A 100 3.93 1.99 -1.93
C VAL A 100 4.89 1.63 -3.06
N LEU A 101 4.44 0.78 -3.96
CA LEU A 101 5.13 0.46 -5.20
C LEU A 101 4.47 1.22 -6.34
N ARG A 102 5.17 2.19 -6.92
CA ARG A 102 4.74 2.88 -8.13
C ARG A 102 5.34 2.20 -9.35
N ILE A 103 4.56 1.38 -10.03
CA ILE A 103 4.98 0.59 -11.19
C ILE A 103 4.58 1.32 -12.46
N ILE A 104 5.57 1.62 -13.30
CA ILE A 104 5.35 2.23 -14.61
C ILE A 104 5.74 1.21 -15.67
N CYS A 105 4.74 0.71 -16.40
CA CYS A 105 4.89 -0.26 -17.46
C CYS A 105 4.17 0.20 -18.74
N ASP A 106 4.21 -0.63 -19.79
CA ASP A 106 3.50 -0.33 -21.04
C ASP A 106 1.98 -0.25 -20.87
N GLN A 107 1.44 -0.96 -19.88
CA GLN A 107 0.01 -1.03 -19.61
C GLN A 107 -0.50 0.15 -18.75
N GLY A 108 0.38 0.92 -18.08
CA GLY A 108 -0.03 2.06 -17.27
C GLY A 108 0.93 2.46 -16.14
N ASP A 109 0.45 3.35 -15.26
CA ASP A 109 1.08 3.77 -14.00
C ASP A 109 0.21 3.33 -12.83
N PHE A 110 0.74 2.44 -12.01
CA PHE A 110 0.05 1.78 -10.90
C PHE A 110 0.73 2.11 -9.59
N GLU A 111 -0.03 2.57 -8.60
CA GLU A 111 0.44 2.69 -7.22
C GLU A 111 -0.20 1.60 -6.37
N ILE A 112 0.61 0.63 -5.97
CA ILE A 112 0.21 -0.48 -5.11
C ILE A 112 0.59 -0.12 -3.68
N GLU A 113 -0.41 0.04 -2.82
CA GLU A 113 -0.24 0.27 -1.38
C GLU A 113 -0.48 -1.04 -0.62
N THR A 114 0.48 -1.47 0.19
CA THR A 114 0.37 -2.72 0.94
C THR A 114 1.00 -2.65 2.33
N CYS A 115 0.50 -3.51 3.23
CA CYS A 115 1.12 -3.85 4.51
C CYS A 115 1.93 -5.16 4.44
N ASP A 116 2.03 -5.79 3.27
CA ASP A 116 2.78 -7.03 3.06
C ASP A 116 4.24 -6.72 2.68
N GLU A 117 5.00 -6.11 3.60
CA GLU A 117 6.37 -5.64 3.34
C GLU A 117 7.32 -6.71 2.79
N ASP A 118 7.24 -7.95 3.29
CA ASP A 118 8.08 -9.06 2.82
C ASP A 118 7.78 -9.42 1.36
N HIS A 119 6.50 -9.44 1.00
CA HIS A 119 6.05 -9.75 -0.36
C HIS A 119 6.40 -8.60 -1.32
N ALA A 120 6.27 -7.35 -0.87
CA ALA A 120 6.75 -6.19 -1.62
C ALA A 120 8.27 -6.26 -1.87
N LEU A 121 9.06 -6.63 -0.85
CA LEU A 121 10.51 -6.78 -0.97
C LEU A 121 10.89 -7.90 -1.95
N GLN A 122 10.15 -9.01 -1.94
CA GLN A 122 10.38 -10.12 -2.88
C GLN A 122 10.04 -9.73 -4.33
N ILE A 123 8.94 -9.01 -4.56
CA ILE A 123 8.63 -8.45 -5.89
C ILE A 123 9.74 -7.52 -6.37
N LEU A 124 10.20 -6.61 -5.50
CA LEU A 124 11.31 -5.71 -5.82
C LEU A 124 12.59 -6.48 -6.16
N HIS A 125 12.87 -7.60 -5.50
CA HIS A 125 13.99 -8.47 -5.83
C HIS A 125 13.86 -9.06 -7.25
N TYR A 126 12.69 -9.57 -7.63
CA TYR A 126 12.46 -10.11 -8.98
C TYR A 126 12.50 -9.05 -10.08
N ILE A 127 12.05 -7.84 -9.78
CA ILE A 127 12.15 -6.70 -10.70
C ILE A 127 13.63 -6.27 -10.83
N HIS A 128 14.35 -6.19 -9.71
CA HIS A 128 15.77 -5.80 -9.72
C HIS A 128 16.65 -6.78 -10.49
N SER A 129 16.37 -8.09 -10.42
CA SER A 129 17.14 -9.12 -11.14
C SER A 129 17.02 -9.04 -12.66
N ARG A 130 16.16 -8.16 -13.18
CA ARG A 130 15.96 -7.87 -14.62
C ARG A 130 16.56 -6.54 -15.05
N ASP A 131 17.42 -5.94 -14.22
CA ASP A 131 18.05 -4.64 -14.47
C ASP A 131 17.04 -3.48 -14.61
N ILE A 132 15.85 -3.63 -14.04
CA ILE A 132 14.81 -2.61 -14.08
C ILE A 132 15.12 -1.54 -13.02
N PRO A 133 15.10 -0.24 -13.37
CA PRO A 133 15.40 0.82 -12.42
C PRO A 133 14.41 0.87 -11.24
N ILE A 134 14.96 0.85 -10.02
CA ILE A 134 14.23 1.07 -8.77
C ILE A 134 14.64 2.44 -8.20
N VAL A 135 13.66 3.33 -8.06
CA VAL A 135 13.82 4.67 -7.52
C VAL A 135 13.31 4.69 -6.08
N ASP A 136 14.22 4.77 -5.13
CA ASP A 136 13.92 4.80 -3.69
C ASP A 136 14.50 6.08 -3.05
N PRO A 137 13.82 7.23 -3.19
CA PRO A 137 14.36 8.52 -2.76
C PRO A 137 14.46 8.64 -1.23
N TYR A 138 13.71 7.83 -0.48
CA TYR A 138 13.62 7.92 0.98
C TYR A 138 14.23 6.72 1.70
N LYS A 139 14.94 5.83 0.97
CA LYS A 139 15.61 4.64 1.52
C LYS A 139 14.62 3.64 2.15
N ILE A 140 13.39 3.57 1.64
CA ILE A 140 12.33 2.66 2.08
C ILE A 140 12.77 1.20 1.94
N VAL A 141 13.43 0.84 0.83
CA VAL A 141 13.94 -0.53 0.62
C VAL A 141 14.95 -0.90 1.69
N LYS A 142 15.86 0.04 2.02
CA LYS A 142 16.83 -0.16 3.08
C LYS A 142 16.15 -0.37 4.44
N ILE A 143 15.11 0.39 4.75
CA ILE A 143 14.35 0.22 6.00
C ILE A 143 13.71 -1.17 6.03
N MET A 144 12.98 -1.57 4.97
CA MET A 144 12.38 -2.91 4.87
C MET A 144 13.40 -4.03 5.08
N MET A 145 14.57 -3.93 4.44
CA MET A 145 15.66 -4.91 4.60
C MET A 145 16.23 -4.96 6.01
N MET A 146 16.36 -3.81 6.68
CA MET A 146 16.89 -3.72 8.03
C MET A 146 15.93 -4.30 9.08
N THR A 147 14.63 -4.32 8.80
CA THR A 147 13.59 -4.70 9.76
C THR A 147 12.89 -6.02 9.40
N LYS A 148 13.33 -6.73 8.36
CA LYS A 148 12.67 -7.92 7.81
C LYS A 148 12.51 -9.09 8.81
N ASP A 149 13.41 -9.18 9.79
CA ASP A 149 13.41 -10.27 10.78
C ASP A 149 12.57 -9.92 12.02
N GLU A 150 12.01 -8.70 12.06
CA GLU A 150 11.15 -8.21 13.14
C GLU A 150 9.68 -8.31 12.73
N ASN A 151 8.83 -8.80 13.64
CA ASN A 151 7.39 -8.82 13.39
C ASN A 151 6.84 -7.40 13.23
N HIS A 152 6.26 -7.09 12.07
CA HIS A 152 5.83 -5.74 11.69
C HIS A 152 6.94 -4.69 11.77
N GLY A 153 8.18 -5.10 11.49
CA GLY A 153 9.38 -4.28 11.66
C GLY A 153 9.33 -2.95 10.89
N PHE A 154 8.88 -2.97 9.63
CA PHE A 154 8.79 -1.76 8.82
C PHE A 154 7.79 -0.77 9.45
N TYR A 155 6.60 -1.26 9.79
CA TYR A 155 5.57 -0.45 10.45
C TYR A 155 6.08 0.17 11.77
N ASN A 156 6.70 -0.64 12.62
CA ASN A 156 7.22 -0.20 13.91
C ASN A 156 8.32 0.86 13.76
N TYR A 157 9.20 0.70 12.76
CA TYR A 157 10.22 1.69 12.43
C TYR A 157 9.60 3.02 12.00
N MET A 158 8.63 2.96 11.09
CA MET A 158 7.96 4.14 10.56
C MET A 158 7.21 4.91 11.64
N ILE A 159 6.49 4.24 12.54
CA ILE A 159 5.83 4.89 13.69
C ILE A 159 6.81 5.68 14.55
N LYS A 160 8.02 5.17 14.77
CA LYS A 160 9.04 5.81 15.61
C LYS A 160 9.79 6.94 14.89
N HIS A 161 10.10 6.75 13.61
CA HIS A 161 11.07 7.58 12.89
C HIS A 161 10.47 8.46 11.79
N PHE A 162 9.18 8.30 11.44
CA PHE A 162 8.59 9.05 10.32
C PHE A 162 8.67 10.57 10.50
N THR A 163 8.51 11.08 11.73
CA THR A 163 8.63 12.53 11.99
C THR A 163 10.02 13.07 11.67
N GLU A 164 11.08 12.31 12.00
CA GLU A 164 12.47 12.69 11.72
C GLU A 164 12.75 12.58 10.22
N MET A 165 12.26 11.52 9.58
CA MET A 165 12.36 11.32 8.14
C MET A 165 11.65 12.45 7.38
N ALA A 166 10.45 12.83 7.80
CA ALA A 166 9.67 13.90 7.20
C ALA A 166 10.41 15.24 7.29
N LYS A 167 11.04 15.56 8.42
CA LYS A 167 11.90 16.75 8.53
C LYS A 167 13.11 16.69 7.59
N THR A 168 13.78 15.53 7.53
CA THR A 168 15.00 15.33 6.73
C THR A 168 14.74 15.53 5.23
N TYR A 169 13.59 15.06 4.74
CA TYR A 169 13.24 15.11 3.32
C TYR A 169 12.18 16.17 2.98
N GLY A 170 11.81 17.04 3.93
CA GLY A 170 10.79 18.08 3.72
C GLY A 170 9.40 17.53 3.41
N LEU A 171 9.02 16.38 3.96
CA LEU A 171 7.72 15.74 3.76
C LEU A 171 6.67 16.30 4.71
N GLU A 172 5.43 16.38 4.26
CA GLU A 172 4.30 16.72 5.11
C GLU A 172 3.93 15.50 5.97
N ASN A 173 3.81 15.71 7.29
CA ASN A 173 3.23 14.72 8.18
C ASN A 173 1.71 14.94 8.21
N PRO A 174 0.87 13.99 7.77
CA PRO A 174 -0.57 14.17 7.80
C PRO A 174 -1.05 14.31 9.25
N THR A 175 -1.41 15.53 9.63
CA THR A 175 -2.05 15.83 10.91
C THR A 175 -3.57 15.77 10.75
N ILE A 176 -4.24 14.97 11.59
CA ILE A 176 -5.69 15.11 11.75
C ILE A 176 -5.92 16.30 12.66
N ASP A 177 -6.51 17.38 12.14
CA ASP A 177 -7.17 18.34 13.02
C ASP A 177 -8.48 17.70 13.53
N ILE A 178 -8.40 17.02 14.67
CA ILE A 178 -9.57 16.47 15.37
C ILE A 178 -10.39 17.56 16.07
N THR A 179 -9.96 18.83 16.05
CA THR A 179 -10.82 19.93 16.46
C THR A 179 -11.75 20.31 15.32
N ARG A 180 -12.82 19.52 15.15
CA ARG A 180 -14.08 20.16 14.74
C ARG A 180 -14.34 21.20 15.82
N LYS A 181 -13.95 22.48 15.60
CA LYS A 181 -14.48 23.60 16.37
C LYS A 181 -15.95 23.32 16.46
N ALA A 182 -16.45 23.07 17.67
CA ALA A 182 -17.86 22.85 17.89
C ALA A 182 -18.56 24.02 17.19
N ARG A 183 -19.17 23.76 16.03
CA ARG A 183 -20.08 24.73 15.43
C ARG A 183 -21.12 24.87 16.51
N LYS A 184 -21.07 25.99 17.24
CA LYS A 184 -22.14 26.41 18.12
C LYS A 184 -23.37 26.34 17.24
N PHE A 185 -24.18 25.30 17.44
CA PHE A 185 -25.57 25.36 17.03
C PHE A 185 -26.12 26.51 17.86
N ASN A 186 -26.16 27.69 17.25
CA ASN A 186 -26.91 28.79 17.80
C ASN A 186 -28.33 28.24 17.95
N LYS A 187 -28.75 28.04 19.20
CA LYS A 187 -30.17 28.05 19.54
C LYS A 187 -30.70 29.39 19.04
N GLN A 188 -31.46 29.35 17.97
CA GLN A 188 -32.52 30.32 17.71
C GLN A 188 -33.79 29.55 18.11
N GLU A 189 -34.18 29.77 19.37
CA GLU A 189 -35.38 30.52 19.77
C GLU A 189 -36.64 29.65 19.66
#